data_AF-A0A6N8B995-F1
#
_entry.id   AF-A0A6N8B995-F1
#
_cell.length_a   1.000
_cell.length_b   1.000
_cell.length_c   1.000
_cell.angle_alpha   90.00
_cell.angle_beta   90.00
_cell.angle_gamma   90.00
#
_symmetry.space_group_name_H-M   'P 1'
#
loop_
_entity.id
_entity.type
_entity.pdbx_description
1 polymer ?
#
loop_
_entity_poly.entity_id
_entity_poly.type
_entity_poly.pdbx_seq_one_letter_code
_entity_poly.pdbx_strand_id
1 'polypeptide(L)'
;MTQNRKAGYCIISALASLQFGLVLLITIVLLSVFGTLIPQSEQLYYYQELYGQAAAAFLYYSGLTHVFSSMLFLIISLLLLINLSFCTCNRFKYLKQRDWNGYGSATLHFGLMVIIVGGLISGFFSHSKYYEVPVQSVMAVTDSGFDLRVDDFQIDYYENGQHQKQPRQYYTKLTILENEKEVGSKEIKVNHPISYKGTKVYQTSYGWLVQGNISVNGQQKNFSVPAGQTVEIAGNYYIKAIPAGETADQGFLYQLHHRERKQPFIGRANLNEQINLPEGSVQFSALKKFTGLQVKSDPGVPVVWSGFMLLTGGLFVKLYGGKK
;
A
#
# COMPACT_ATOMS: atom_id res chain seq x y z
N MET A 1 -46.67 -20.57 15.61
CA MET A 1 -45.32 -21.15 15.78
C MET A 1 -44.79 -21.96 14.58
N THR A 2 -45.65 -22.44 13.66
CA THR A 2 -45.24 -23.28 12.50
C THR A 2 -44.72 -22.51 11.28
N GLN A 3 -45.19 -21.28 11.04
CA GLN A 3 -44.79 -20.46 9.89
C GLN A 3 -43.35 -19.93 10.02
N ASN A 4 -42.93 -19.48 11.21
CA ASN A 4 -41.54 -19.07 11.48
C ASN A 4 -40.54 -20.23 11.34
N ARG A 5 -40.96 -21.46 11.66
CA ARG A 5 -40.12 -22.65 11.42
C ARG A 5 -39.93 -22.91 9.91
N LYS A 6 -41.01 -22.87 9.12
CA LYS A 6 -40.93 -23.05 7.65
C LYS A 6 -40.07 -21.97 6.96
N ALA A 7 -40.21 -20.72 7.38
CA ALA A 7 -39.39 -19.62 6.86
C ALA A 7 -37.90 -19.80 7.19
N GLY A 8 -37.56 -20.18 8.43
CA GLY A 8 -36.18 -20.47 8.83
C GLY A 8 -35.56 -21.64 8.06
N TYR A 9 -36.31 -22.72 7.81
CA TYR A 9 -35.84 -23.84 6.98
C TYR A 9 -35.57 -23.43 5.53
N CYS A 10 -36.41 -22.56 4.96
CA CYS A 10 -36.22 -22.06 3.58
C CYS A 10 -34.93 -21.22 3.48
N ILE A 11 -34.69 -20.33 4.44
CA ILE A 11 -33.48 -19.48 4.48
C ILE A 11 -32.21 -20.33 4.63
N ILE A 12 -32.20 -21.29 5.56
CA ILE A 12 -31.05 -22.19 5.74
C ILE A 12 -30.80 -23.03 4.49
N SER A 13 -31.85 -23.50 3.82
CA SER A 13 -31.71 -24.27 2.57
C SER A 13 -31.14 -23.42 1.42
N ALA A 14 -31.52 -22.14 1.32
CA ALA A 14 -30.96 -21.21 0.34
C ALA A 14 -29.48 -20.89 0.65
N LEU A 15 -29.15 -20.63 1.92
CA LEU A 15 -27.78 -20.39 2.38
C LEU A 15 -26.87 -21.61 2.24
N ALA A 16 -27.42 -22.83 2.18
CA ALA A 16 -26.66 -24.07 1.95
C ALA A 16 -26.65 -24.52 0.47
N SER A 17 -27.15 -23.69 -0.46
CA SER A 17 -27.22 -24.04 -1.88
C SER A 17 -25.88 -23.87 -2.60
N LEU A 18 -25.53 -24.85 -3.44
CA LEU A 18 -24.36 -24.79 -4.32
C LEU A 18 -24.47 -23.66 -5.36
N GLN A 19 -25.67 -23.43 -5.89
CA GLN A 19 -25.90 -22.38 -6.89
C GLN A 19 -25.65 -20.99 -6.29
N PHE A 20 -26.13 -20.77 -5.05
CA PHE A 20 -25.90 -19.52 -4.34
C PHE A 20 -24.41 -19.28 -4.08
N GLY A 21 -23.68 -20.30 -3.59
CA GLY A 21 -22.24 -20.21 -3.39
C GLY A 21 -21.47 -19.91 -4.69
N LEU A 22 -21.86 -20.52 -5.81
CA LEU A 22 -21.24 -20.30 -7.11
C LEU A 22 -21.48 -18.87 -7.64
N VAL A 23 -22.68 -18.31 -7.44
CA VAL A 23 -22.96 -16.90 -7.76
C VAL A 23 -22.07 -15.98 -6.95
N LEU A 24 -21.97 -16.18 -5.63
CA LEU A 24 -21.10 -15.37 -4.76
C LEU A 24 -19.63 -15.44 -5.21
N LEU A 25 -19.14 -16.65 -5.52
CA LEU A 25 -17.77 -16.85 -6.00
C LEU A 25 -17.52 -16.11 -7.31
N ILE A 26 -18.42 -16.22 -8.30
CA ILE A 26 -18.30 -15.49 -9.57
C ILE A 26 -18.30 -13.99 -9.33
N THR A 27 -19.16 -13.48 -8.45
CA THR A 27 -19.18 -12.06 -8.10
C THR A 27 -17.85 -11.61 -7.49
N ILE A 28 -17.27 -12.37 -6.56
CA ILE A 28 -15.94 -12.08 -5.99
C ILE A 28 -14.87 -12.06 -7.08
N VAL A 29 -14.89 -13.03 -8.01
CA VAL A 29 -13.93 -13.10 -9.11
C VAL A 29 -14.05 -11.87 -10.01
N LEU A 30 -15.26 -11.47 -10.40
CA LEU A 30 -15.49 -10.27 -11.23
C LEU A 30 -14.98 -9.01 -10.53
N LEU A 31 -15.30 -8.82 -9.24
CA LEU A 31 -14.79 -7.69 -8.46
C LEU A 31 -13.27 -7.70 -8.38
N SER A 32 -12.67 -8.87 -8.20
CA SER A 32 -11.20 -9.03 -8.13
C SER A 32 -10.55 -8.65 -9.46
N VAL A 33 -11.14 -9.04 -10.60
CA VAL A 33 -10.66 -8.63 -11.93
C VAL A 33 -10.66 -7.11 -12.05
N PHE A 34 -11.76 -6.43 -11.71
CA PHE A 34 -11.80 -4.96 -11.71
C PHE A 34 -10.77 -4.34 -10.76
N GLY A 35 -10.61 -4.90 -9.56
CA GLY A 35 -9.62 -4.47 -8.58
C GLY A 35 -8.17 -4.64 -9.05
N THR A 36 -7.90 -5.56 -9.97
CA THR A 36 -6.56 -5.72 -10.58
C THR A 36 -6.29 -4.79 -11.76
N LEU A 37 -7.33 -4.29 -12.43
CA LEU A 37 -7.18 -3.39 -13.59
C LEU A 37 -6.87 -1.94 -13.17
N ILE A 38 -7.29 -1.54 -11.98
CA ILE A 38 -7.13 -0.18 -11.46
C ILE A 38 -6.11 -0.20 -10.33
N PRO A 39 -5.07 0.67 -10.33
CA PRO A 39 -4.15 0.81 -9.21
C PRO A 39 -4.92 1.01 -7.89
N GLN A 40 -4.59 0.26 -6.85
CA GLN A 40 -5.35 0.24 -5.59
C GLN A 40 -4.67 1.07 -4.50
N SER A 41 -5.46 1.71 -3.66
CA SER A 41 -5.03 2.45 -2.46
C SER A 41 -4.05 3.60 -2.72
N GLU A 42 -4.11 4.21 -3.91
CA GLU A 42 -3.37 5.42 -4.23
C GLU A 42 -4.10 6.68 -3.76
N GLN A 43 -3.41 7.81 -3.79
CA GLN A 43 -4.00 9.11 -3.44
C GLN A 43 -4.90 9.65 -4.55
N LEU A 44 -5.87 10.50 -4.21
CA LEU A 44 -6.84 11.02 -5.19
C LEU A 44 -6.17 11.74 -6.38
N TYR A 45 -5.08 12.48 -6.14
CA TYR A 45 -4.38 13.21 -7.21
C TYR A 45 -3.81 12.26 -8.28
N TYR A 46 -3.35 11.07 -7.89
CA TYR A 46 -2.79 10.08 -8.80
C TYR A 46 -3.84 9.66 -9.84
N TYR A 47 -5.07 9.42 -9.37
CA TYR A 47 -6.19 9.09 -10.27
C TYR A 47 -6.63 10.27 -11.12
N GLN A 48 -6.60 11.49 -10.57
CA GLN A 48 -6.95 12.71 -11.32
C GLN A 48 -6.00 12.96 -12.48
N GLU A 49 -4.70 12.68 -12.29
CA GLU A 49 -3.69 12.79 -13.33
C GLU A 49 -3.85 11.72 -14.41
N LEU A 50 -4.18 10.48 -14.03
CA LEU A 50 -4.28 9.35 -14.97
C LEU A 50 -5.61 9.30 -15.74
N TYR A 51 -6.73 9.61 -15.08
CA TYR A 51 -8.08 9.43 -15.64
C TYR A 51 -8.88 10.74 -15.79
N GLY A 52 -8.37 11.86 -15.29
CA GLY A 52 -9.09 13.14 -15.23
C GLY A 52 -10.01 13.25 -14.00
N GLN A 53 -10.43 14.49 -13.69
CA GLN A 53 -11.10 14.80 -12.42
C GLN A 53 -12.41 14.03 -12.18
N ALA A 54 -13.30 14.00 -13.18
CA ALA A 54 -14.63 13.39 -13.02
C ALA A 54 -14.55 11.85 -12.87
N ALA A 55 -13.76 11.19 -13.71
CA ALA A 55 -13.56 9.75 -13.64
C ALA A 55 -12.83 9.35 -12.35
N ALA A 56 -11.80 10.10 -11.94
CA ALA A 56 -11.09 9.88 -10.68
C ALA A 56 -12.02 9.97 -9.48
N ALA A 57 -12.87 11.00 -9.41
CA ALA A 57 -13.86 11.14 -8.34
C ALA A 57 -14.81 9.94 -8.30
N PHE A 58 -15.34 9.53 -9.46
CA PHE A 58 -16.22 8.36 -9.55
C PHE A 58 -15.52 7.08 -9.04
N LEU A 59 -14.31 6.78 -9.53
CA LEU A 59 -13.55 5.59 -9.12
C LEU A 59 -13.21 5.61 -7.63
N TYR A 60 -12.80 6.77 -7.10
CA TYR A 60 -12.41 6.93 -5.71
C TYR A 60 -13.61 6.73 -4.77
N TYR A 61 -14.72 7.42 -5.01
CA TYR A 61 -15.89 7.37 -4.13
C TYR A 61 -16.77 6.13 -4.30
N SER A 62 -16.72 5.46 -5.46
CA SER A 62 -17.42 4.18 -5.67
C SER A 62 -16.77 2.99 -4.95
N GLY A 63 -15.54 3.15 -4.45
CA GLY A 63 -14.79 2.08 -3.80
C GLY A 63 -13.98 1.18 -4.75
N LEU A 64 -13.95 1.49 -6.05
CA LEU A 64 -13.21 0.72 -7.06
C LEU A 64 -11.69 0.88 -6.96
N THR A 65 -11.22 1.89 -6.23
CA THR A 65 -9.80 2.11 -5.91
C THR A 65 -9.34 1.33 -4.67
N HIS A 66 -10.26 0.69 -3.93
CA HIS A 66 -9.96 -0.07 -2.72
C HIS A 66 -10.93 -1.26 -2.59
N VAL A 67 -11.04 -2.05 -3.66
CA VAL A 67 -12.03 -3.13 -3.80
C VAL A 67 -11.89 -4.16 -2.68
N PHE A 68 -10.66 -4.58 -2.37
CA PHE A 68 -10.39 -5.67 -1.42
C PHE A 68 -10.68 -5.33 0.04
N SER A 69 -10.78 -4.04 0.39
CA SER A 69 -11.21 -3.55 1.70
C SER A 69 -12.60 -2.91 1.66
N SER A 70 -13.26 -2.90 0.50
CA SER A 70 -14.60 -2.33 0.36
C SER A 70 -15.64 -3.17 1.11
N MET A 71 -16.63 -2.51 1.71
CA MET A 71 -17.69 -3.20 2.46
C MET A 71 -18.43 -4.24 1.59
N LEU A 72 -18.64 -3.94 0.31
CA LEU A 72 -19.29 -4.85 -0.62
C LEU A 72 -18.49 -6.16 -0.77
N PHE A 73 -17.18 -6.06 -0.99
CA PHE A 73 -16.31 -7.25 -1.12
C PHE A 73 -16.29 -8.07 0.18
N LEU A 74 -16.22 -7.40 1.34
CA LEU A 74 -16.20 -8.06 2.64
C LEU A 74 -17.53 -8.73 2.98
N ILE A 75 -18.67 -8.09 2.68
CA ILE A 75 -20.00 -8.68 2.88
C ILE A 75 -20.19 -9.91 2.01
N ILE A 76 -19.84 -9.85 0.72
CA ILE A 76 -19.97 -10.99 -0.19
C ILE A 76 -19.03 -12.14 0.25
N SER A 77 -17.81 -11.82 0.68
CA SER A 77 -16.87 -12.80 1.23
C SER A 77 -17.39 -13.45 2.52
N LEU A 78 -18.03 -12.66 3.40
CA LEU A 78 -18.66 -13.17 4.61
C LEU A 78 -19.87 -14.08 4.29
N LEU A 79 -20.70 -13.69 3.32
CA LEU A 79 -21.81 -14.52 2.84
C LEU A 79 -21.30 -15.85 2.25
N LEU A 80 -20.20 -15.82 1.50
CA LEU A 80 -19.56 -17.02 0.98
C LEU A 80 -19.03 -17.91 2.12
N LEU A 81 -18.40 -17.32 3.14
CA LEU A 81 -17.96 -18.05 4.32
C LEU A 81 -19.11 -18.75 5.04
N ILE A 82 -20.24 -18.05 5.22
CA ILE A 82 -21.46 -18.62 5.82
C ILE A 82 -21.99 -19.78 4.96
N ASN A 83 -22.09 -19.58 3.64
CA ASN A 83 -22.53 -20.63 2.71
C ASN A 83 -21.64 -21.88 2.77
N LEU A 84 -20.32 -21.70 2.71
CA LEU A 84 -19.35 -22.79 2.80
C LEU A 84 -19.43 -23.51 4.16
N SER A 85 -19.69 -22.77 5.24
CA SER A 85 -19.87 -23.37 6.57
C SER A 85 -21.07 -24.32 6.59
N PHE A 86 -22.23 -23.90 6.08
CA PHE A 86 -23.42 -24.76 6.01
C PHE A 86 -23.21 -25.97 5.08
N CYS A 87 -22.60 -25.76 3.91
CA CYS A 87 -22.23 -26.85 2.99
C CYS A 87 -21.30 -27.88 3.65
N THR A 88 -20.31 -27.41 4.41
CA THR A 88 -19.35 -28.27 5.11
C THR A 88 -20.04 -29.06 6.24
N CYS A 89 -20.89 -28.42 7.04
CA CYS A 89 -21.67 -29.06 8.10
C CYS A 89 -22.57 -30.20 7.56
N ASN A 90 -23.20 -30.00 6.40
CA ASN A 90 -24.01 -31.07 5.79
C ASN A 90 -23.14 -32.27 5.34
N ARG A 91 -21.87 -32.02 5.05
CA ARG A 91 -20.92 -33.01 4.55
C ARG A 91 -20.25 -33.84 5.64
N PHE A 92 -20.24 -33.37 6.88
CA PHE A 92 -19.71 -34.11 8.03
C PHE A 92 -20.38 -35.48 8.23
N LYS A 93 -21.62 -35.67 7.75
CA LYS A 93 -22.33 -36.97 7.76
C LYS A 93 -21.59 -38.06 6.96
N TYR A 94 -20.81 -37.69 5.94
CA TYR A 94 -20.09 -38.63 5.07
C TYR A 94 -18.69 -39.00 5.60
N LEU A 95 -18.14 -38.24 6.54
CA LEU A 95 -16.86 -38.58 7.20
C LEU A 95 -16.95 -39.85 8.05
N LYS A 96 -18.17 -40.30 8.36
CA LYS A 96 -18.45 -41.52 9.12
C LYS A 96 -18.04 -42.82 8.38
N GLN A 97 -17.73 -42.74 7.08
CA GLN A 97 -17.42 -43.90 6.23
C GLN A 97 -15.90 -44.14 6.00
N ARG A 98 -15.00 -43.38 6.65
CA ARG A 98 -13.53 -43.55 6.57
C ARG A 98 -12.93 -43.55 5.15
N ASP A 99 -13.56 -42.84 4.21
CA ASP A 99 -13.05 -42.65 2.84
C ASP A 99 -12.07 -41.47 2.75
N TRP A 100 -10.86 -41.73 2.24
CA TRP A 100 -9.82 -40.73 1.99
C TRP A 100 -10.27 -39.61 1.04
N ASN A 101 -11.13 -39.90 0.06
CA ASN A 101 -11.69 -38.88 -0.82
C ASN A 101 -12.60 -37.91 -0.05
N GLY A 102 -13.35 -38.43 0.93
CA GLY A 102 -14.19 -37.66 1.84
C GLY A 102 -13.36 -36.73 2.72
N TYR A 103 -12.30 -37.24 3.34
CA TYR A 103 -11.37 -36.42 4.14
C TYR A 103 -10.70 -35.34 3.29
N GLY A 104 -10.12 -35.69 2.14
CA GLY A 104 -9.47 -34.72 1.26
C GLY A 104 -10.42 -33.62 0.81
N SER A 105 -11.67 -33.97 0.47
CA SER A 105 -12.64 -32.95 0.07
C SER A 105 -13.15 -32.08 1.22
N ALA A 106 -13.19 -32.59 2.46
CA ALA A 106 -13.51 -31.79 3.65
C ALA A 106 -12.37 -30.82 3.99
N THR A 107 -11.11 -31.29 3.91
CA THR A 107 -9.92 -30.46 4.10
C THR A 107 -9.85 -29.33 3.08
N LEU A 108 -10.21 -29.57 1.81
CA LEU A 108 -10.28 -28.52 0.79
C LEU A 108 -11.30 -27.43 1.15
N HIS A 109 -12.49 -27.82 1.61
CA HIS A 109 -13.50 -26.84 2.03
C HIS A 109 -13.03 -26.03 3.25
N PHE A 110 -12.44 -26.70 4.23
CA PHE A 110 -11.91 -26.03 5.41
C PHE A 110 -10.74 -25.09 5.08
N GLY A 111 -9.81 -25.50 4.20
CA GLY A 111 -8.73 -24.65 3.72
C GLY A 111 -9.24 -23.39 3.03
N LEU A 112 -10.27 -23.51 2.17
CA LEU A 112 -10.90 -22.35 1.54
C LEU A 112 -11.56 -21.42 2.57
N MET A 113 -12.25 -21.97 3.58
CA MET A 113 -12.84 -21.18 4.66
C MET A 113 -11.75 -20.42 5.44
N VAL A 114 -10.62 -21.07 5.75
CA VAL A 114 -9.49 -20.42 6.43
C VAL A 114 -8.90 -19.29 5.60
N ILE A 115 -8.78 -19.46 4.27
CA ILE A 115 -8.36 -18.37 3.36
C ILE A 115 -9.33 -17.19 3.41
N ILE A 116 -10.64 -17.45 3.33
CA ILE A 116 -11.65 -16.37 3.36
C ILE A 116 -11.62 -15.65 4.71
N VAL A 117 -11.49 -16.39 5.82
CA VAL A 117 -11.33 -15.79 7.16
C VAL A 117 -10.08 -14.92 7.21
N GLY A 118 -8.94 -15.40 6.72
CA GLY A 118 -7.72 -14.61 6.64
C GLY A 118 -7.89 -13.34 5.80
N GLY A 119 -8.56 -13.43 4.64
CA GLY A 119 -8.88 -12.28 3.80
C GLY A 119 -9.81 -11.27 4.47
N LEU A 120 -10.82 -11.73 5.23
CA LEU A 120 -11.68 -10.85 6.03
C LEU A 120 -10.88 -10.14 7.13
N ILE A 121 -10.01 -10.87 7.85
CA ILE A 121 -9.12 -10.27 8.85
C ILE A 121 -8.22 -9.20 8.21
N SER A 122 -7.60 -9.50 7.07
CA SER A 122 -6.81 -8.50 6.32
C SER A 122 -7.68 -7.30 5.91
N GLY A 123 -8.88 -7.51 5.40
CA GLY A 123 -9.76 -6.43 4.96
C GLY A 123 -10.18 -5.46 6.07
N PHE A 124 -10.36 -5.95 7.29
CA PHE A 124 -10.75 -5.13 8.44
C PHE A 124 -9.57 -4.56 9.24
N PHE A 125 -8.43 -5.26 9.29
CA PHE A 125 -7.34 -4.94 10.22
C PHE A 125 -5.99 -4.68 9.54
N SER A 126 -5.87 -4.87 8.22
CA SER A 126 -4.64 -4.50 7.50
C SER A 126 -4.54 -2.99 7.37
N HIS A 127 -3.36 -2.45 7.68
CA HIS A 127 -3.04 -1.05 7.50
C HIS A 127 -1.77 -0.92 6.69
N SER A 128 -1.76 0.00 5.73
CA SER A 128 -0.60 0.30 4.89
C SER A 128 -0.48 1.81 4.72
N LYS A 129 0.69 2.36 5.04
CA LYS A 129 0.95 3.80 4.92
C LYS A 129 2.32 4.02 4.33
N TYR A 130 2.38 4.94 3.37
CA TYR A 130 3.62 5.38 2.75
C TYR A 130 4.12 6.64 3.45
N TYR A 131 5.43 6.70 3.64
CA TYR A 131 6.12 7.79 4.31
C TYR A 131 7.37 8.19 3.53
N GLU A 132 7.59 9.48 3.44
CA GLU A 132 8.84 10.07 2.92
C GLU A 132 9.65 10.55 4.11
N VAL A 133 10.76 9.85 4.38
CA VAL A 133 11.57 10.12 5.58
C VAL A 133 12.93 10.66 5.18
N PRO A 134 13.26 11.89 5.56
CA PRO A 134 14.61 12.41 5.38
C PRO A 134 15.64 11.54 6.10
N VAL A 135 16.83 11.41 5.52
CA VAL A 135 17.95 10.73 6.21
C VAL A 135 18.28 11.49 7.52
N GLN A 136 18.69 10.77 8.56
CA GLN A 136 18.89 11.30 9.92
C GLN A 136 17.63 11.89 10.53
N SER A 137 16.46 11.28 10.28
CA SER A 137 15.20 11.70 10.89
C SER A 137 14.43 10.51 11.41
N VAL A 138 13.64 10.77 12.45
CA VAL A 138 12.77 9.77 13.08
C VAL A 138 11.39 9.87 12.47
N MET A 139 10.81 8.73 12.14
CA MET A 139 9.44 8.57 11.70
C MET A 139 8.66 7.82 12.78
N ALA A 140 7.56 8.42 13.22
CA ALA A 140 6.62 7.77 14.10
C ALA A 140 5.81 6.72 13.33
N VAL A 141 5.94 5.46 13.72
CA VAL A 141 5.16 4.38 13.10
C VAL A 141 3.84 4.26 13.85
N THR A 142 2.84 4.97 13.35
CA THR A 142 1.50 5.05 13.96
C THR A 142 0.95 3.64 14.21
N ASP A 143 0.36 3.44 15.39
CA ASP A 143 -0.29 2.19 15.82
C ASP A 143 0.61 0.94 15.86
N SER A 144 1.94 1.09 15.81
CA SER A 144 2.88 -0.04 15.85
C SER A 144 3.68 -0.16 17.16
N GLY A 145 3.67 0.87 18.00
CA GLY A 145 4.35 0.86 19.31
C GLY A 145 5.88 0.89 19.24
N PHE A 146 6.43 1.37 18.12
CA PHE A 146 7.85 1.67 17.92
C PHE A 146 8.00 2.78 16.88
N ASP A 147 9.14 3.47 16.89
CA ASP A 147 9.51 4.45 15.88
C ASP A 147 10.71 3.95 15.07
N LEU A 148 10.94 4.59 13.92
CA LEU A 148 12.06 4.25 13.04
C LEU A 148 12.90 5.48 12.78
N ARG A 149 14.20 5.39 13.05
CA ARG A 149 15.17 6.37 12.57
C ARG A 149 15.79 5.88 11.27
N VAL A 150 15.76 6.73 10.24
CA VAL A 150 16.54 6.50 9.01
C VAL A 150 17.95 7.01 9.26
N ASP A 151 18.89 6.10 9.46
CA ASP A 151 20.29 6.47 9.73
C ASP A 151 21.00 6.84 8.44
N ASP A 152 20.78 6.07 7.37
CA ASP A 152 21.43 6.27 6.08
C ASP A 152 20.59 5.73 4.92
N PHE A 153 20.81 6.27 3.73
CA PHE A 153 20.23 5.80 2.47
C PHE A 153 21.28 5.84 1.36
N GLN A 154 21.53 4.69 0.75
CA GLN A 154 22.54 4.52 -0.28
C GLN A 154 21.95 3.88 -1.54
N ILE A 155 22.44 4.32 -2.69
CA ILE A 155 22.11 3.77 -3.99
C ILE A 155 23.36 3.10 -4.53
N ASP A 156 23.25 1.82 -4.82
CA ASP A 156 24.29 1.02 -5.43
C ASP A 156 24.07 1.02 -6.94
N TYR A 157 25.08 1.37 -7.72
CA TYR A 157 25.02 1.53 -9.17
C TYR A 157 25.85 0.46 -9.88
N TYR A 158 25.54 0.17 -11.14
CA TYR A 158 26.40 -0.69 -11.93
C TYR A 158 27.77 -0.05 -12.17
N GLU A 159 28.85 -0.77 -11.92
CA GLU A 159 30.20 -0.21 -11.99
C GLU A 159 30.76 -0.14 -13.43
N ASN A 160 30.27 -0.95 -14.37
CA ASN A 160 30.84 -1.11 -15.71
C ASN A 160 29.79 -1.21 -16.82
N GLY A 161 30.14 -0.72 -18.02
CA GLY A 161 29.32 -0.81 -19.24
C GLY A 161 28.38 0.38 -19.46
N GLN A 162 27.50 0.28 -20.47
CA GLN A 162 26.57 1.37 -20.84
C GLN A 162 25.53 1.71 -19.75
N HIS A 163 25.45 0.91 -18.70
CA HIS A 163 24.50 1.05 -17.58
C HIS A 163 25.09 1.69 -16.33
N GLN A 164 26.30 2.29 -16.39
CA GLN A 164 27.03 2.75 -15.20
C GLN A 164 26.29 3.78 -14.32
N LYS A 165 25.30 4.48 -14.88
CA LYS A 165 24.45 5.45 -14.15
C LYS A 165 23.08 4.89 -13.76
N GLN A 166 22.85 3.60 -13.96
CA GLN A 166 21.60 2.95 -13.58
C GLN A 166 21.70 2.37 -12.17
N PRO A 167 20.72 2.64 -11.30
CA PRO A 167 20.70 2.08 -9.96
C PRO A 167 20.46 0.57 -10.02
N ARG A 168 21.32 -0.19 -9.35
CA ARG A 168 21.26 -1.65 -9.17
C ARG A 168 20.43 -2.03 -7.93
N GLN A 169 20.62 -1.32 -6.83
CA GLN A 169 19.97 -1.62 -5.56
C GLN A 169 19.88 -0.37 -4.67
N TYR A 170 18.90 -0.37 -3.78
CA TYR A 170 18.68 0.70 -2.81
C TYR A 170 18.76 0.13 -1.41
N TYR A 171 19.55 0.77 -0.56
CA TYR A 171 19.79 0.35 0.81
C TYR A 171 19.35 1.45 1.76
N THR A 172 18.55 1.09 2.76
CA THR A 172 18.18 1.99 3.86
C THR A 172 18.58 1.35 5.17
N LYS A 173 19.40 2.06 5.95
CA LYS A 173 19.73 1.64 7.32
C LYS A 173 18.70 2.23 8.28
N LEU A 174 17.97 1.35 8.97
CA LEU A 174 16.93 1.71 9.91
C LEU A 174 17.32 1.30 11.33
N THR A 175 17.11 2.20 12.28
CA THR A 175 17.17 1.89 13.71
C THR A 175 15.77 1.92 14.32
N ILE A 176 15.40 0.83 14.99
CA ILE A 176 14.14 0.70 15.72
C ILE A 176 14.28 1.36 17.08
N LEU A 177 13.34 2.25 17.39
CA LEU A 177 13.26 2.95 18.66
C LEU A 177 12.01 2.53 19.43
N GLU A 178 12.16 2.18 20.71
CA GLU A 178 11.05 1.97 21.63
C GLU A 178 11.19 2.89 22.82
N ASN A 179 10.19 3.74 23.07
CA ASN A 179 10.26 4.79 24.10
C ASN A 179 11.57 5.59 23.99
N GLU A 180 11.90 6.01 22.76
CA GLU A 180 13.13 6.75 22.40
C GLU A 180 14.45 5.99 22.61
N LYS A 181 14.42 4.71 22.99
CA LYS A 181 15.62 3.87 23.14
C LYS A 181 15.85 3.00 21.92
N GLU A 182 17.11 2.90 21.48
CA GLU A 182 17.52 2.03 20.38
C GLU A 182 17.42 0.56 20.80
N VAL A 183 16.59 -0.21 20.09
CA VAL A 183 16.38 -1.65 20.35
C VAL A 183 17.16 -2.51 19.34
N GLY A 184 17.44 -1.96 18.16
CA GLY A 184 18.25 -2.62 17.15
C GLY A 184 18.30 -1.83 15.85
N SER A 185 19.32 -2.12 15.04
CA SER A 185 19.49 -1.54 13.71
C SER A 185 19.51 -2.64 12.66
N LYS A 186 18.91 -2.39 11.50
CA LYS A 186 18.90 -3.31 10.37
C LYS A 186 18.89 -2.55 9.05
N GLU A 187 19.62 -3.09 8.09
CA GLU A 187 19.58 -2.63 6.71
C GLU A 187 18.44 -3.34 5.95
N ILE A 188 17.66 -2.55 5.20
CA ILE A 188 16.63 -3.04 4.29
C ILE A 188 17.01 -2.69 2.85
N LYS A 189 16.49 -3.47 1.91
CA LYS A 189 16.63 -3.22 0.47
C LYS A 189 15.37 -3.60 -0.28
N VAL A 190 15.28 -3.27 -1.57
CA VAL A 190 14.12 -3.65 -2.39
C VAL A 190 13.93 -5.17 -2.32
N ASN A 191 12.68 -5.61 -2.13
CA ASN A 191 12.26 -7.00 -1.92
C ASN A 191 12.74 -7.67 -0.62
N HIS A 192 13.47 -6.97 0.25
CA HIS A 192 13.91 -7.48 1.56
C HIS A 192 13.53 -6.51 2.68
N PRO A 193 12.24 -6.50 3.09
CA PRO A 193 11.76 -5.66 4.17
C PRO A 193 12.28 -6.11 5.53
N ILE A 194 12.30 -5.20 6.49
CA ILE A 194 12.36 -5.56 7.92
C ILE A 194 10.95 -5.94 8.37
N SER A 195 10.86 -6.90 9.29
CA SER A 195 9.62 -7.21 10.01
C SER A 195 9.87 -7.08 11.51
N TYR A 196 9.01 -6.32 12.19
CA TYR A 196 9.09 -6.10 13.62
C TYR A 196 7.68 -5.91 14.19
N LYS A 197 7.35 -6.60 15.30
CA LYS A 197 6.03 -6.56 15.95
C LYS A 197 4.82 -6.71 15.00
N GLY A 198 4.93 -7.57 13.99
CA GLY A 198 3.86 -7.80 13.00
C GLY A 198 3.79 -6.75 11.88
N THR A 199 4.58 -5.69 11.95
CA THR A 199 4.72 -4.65 10.93
C THR A 199 5.89 -4.96 10.01
N LYS A 200 5.71 -4.76 8.71
CA LYS A 200 6.76 -4.85 7.69
C LYS A 200 7.03 -3.48 7.11
N VAL A 201 8.30 -3.16 6.90
CA VAL A 201 8.73 -1.88 6.32
C VAL A 201 9.51 -2.16 5.04
N TYR A 202 8.97 -1.67 3.92
CA TYR A 202 9.51 -1.87 2.59
C TYR A 202 10.17 -0.59 2.08
N GLN A 203 11.32 -0.76 1.42
CA GLN A 203 11.89 0.26 0.58
C GLN A 203 11.10 0.33 -0.73
N THR A 204 10.46 1.46 -1.03
CA THR A 204 9.62 1.59 -2.24
C THR A 204 10.06 2.70 -3.19
N SER A 205 10.61 3.80 -2.67
CA SER A 205 11.01 4.95 -3.49
C SER A 205 12.09 5.77 -2.79
N TYR A 206 12.56 6.83 -3.42
CA TYR A 206 13.53 7.77 -2.85
C TYR A 206 13.41 9.12 -3.55
N GLY A 207 14.02 10.15 -2.98
CA GLY A 207 14.11 11.43 -3.63
C GLY A 207 14.88 12.46 -2.82
N TRP A 208 14.65 13.71 -3.17
CA TRP A 208 15.25 14.85 -2.49
C TRP A 208 14.17 15.81 -2.00
N LEU A 209 14.32 16.29 -0.77
CA LEU A 209 13.58 17.42 -0.23
C LEU A 209 14.37 18.69 -0.54
N VAL A 210 13.75 19.58 -1.29
CA VAL A 210 14.24 20.93 -1.52
C VAL A 210 13.77 21.79 -0.35
N GLN A 211 14.73 22.38 0.35
CA GLN A 211 14.47 23.27 1.47
C GLN A 211 14.86 24.70 1.09
N GLY A 212 14.10 25.65 1.62
CA GLY A 212 14.32 27.05 1.33
C GLY A 212 13.42 27.96 2.14
N ASN A 213 13.52 29.24 1.84
CA ASN A 213 12.74 30.30 2.46
C ASN A 213 12.13 31.17 1.36
N ILE A 214 10.87 31.54 1.60
CA ILE A 214 10.12 32.51 0.81
C ILE A 214 9.99 33.77 1.65
N SER A 215 10.30 34.92 1.08
CA SER A 215 10.16 36.22 1.74
C SER A 215 9.19 37.12 0.96
N VAL A 216 8.06 37.45 1.57
CA VAL A 216 6.97 38.26 0.97
C VAL A 216 6.60 39.35 1.95
N ASN A 217 6.63 40.62 1.52
CA ASN A 217 6.28 41.78 2.36
C ASN A 217 6.98 41.80 3.75
N GLY A 218 8.22 41.33 3.83
CA GLY A 218 9.00 41.25 5.06
C GLY A 218 8.71 40.04 5.96
N GLN A 219 7.73 39.20 5.61
CA GLN A 219 7.49 37.92 6.29
C GLN A 219 8.25 36.79 5.59
N GLN A 220 8.97 35.98 6.38
CA GLN A 220 9.67 34.79 5.88
C GLN A 220 8.93 33.52 6.25
N LYS A 221 8.81 32.61 5.28
CA LYS A 221 8.24 31.28 5.44
C LYS A 221 9.22 30.24 4.92
N ASN A 222 9.63 29.32 5.80
CA ASN A 222 10.44 28.18 5.39
C ASN A 222 9.57 27.12 4.73
N PHE A 223 10.11 26.46 3.73
CA PHE A 223 9.49 25.31 3.08
C PHE A 223 10.48 24.15 3.01
N SER A 224 9.92 22.94 2.99
CA SER A 224 10.64 21.69 2.76
C SER A 224 9.70 20.78 1.99
N VAL A 225 9.89 20.68 0.68
CA VAL A 225 9.00 19.91 -0.21
C VAL A 225 9.80 18.93 -1.06
N PRO A 226 9.22 17.79 -1.47
CA PRO A 226 9.83 16.91 -2.46
C PRO A 226 10.16 17.65 -3.76
N ALA A 227 11.31 17.33 -4.34
CA ALA A 227 11.76 17.87 -5.60
C ALA A 227 10.68 17.67 -6.68
N GLY A 228 10.37 18.75 -7.40
CA GLY A 228 9.33 18.76 -8.42
C GLY A 228 7.91 19.00 -7.91
N GLN A 229 7.69 19.19 -6.60
CA GLN A 229 6.43 19.71 -6.10
C GLN A 229 6.39 21.25 -6.15
N THR A 230 5.18 21.80 -6.18
CA THR A 230 4.94 23.25 -6.22
C THR A 230 4.91 23.84 -4.83
N VAL A 231 5.61 24.96 -4.64
CA VAL A 231 5.51 25.80 -3.45
C VAL A 231 4.85 27.10 -3.83
N GLU A 232 3.77 27.45 -3.12
CA GLU A 232 3.12 28.75 -3.27
C GLU A 232 3.96 29.82 -2.59
N ILE A 233 4.23 30.90 -3.33
CA ILE A 233 5.07 32.01 -2.87
C ILE A 233 4.17 33.10 -2.30
N ALA A 234 3.44 33.79 -3.19
CA ALA A 234 2.45 34.81 -2.90
C ALA A 234 1.57 35.05 -4.13
N GLY A 235 0.35 35.53 -3.88
CA GLY A 235 -0.61 35.89 -4.92
C GLY A 235 -0.93 34.76 -5.88
N ASN A 236 -0.50 34.92 -7.13
CA ASN A 236 -0.73 33.99 -8.24
C ASN A 236 0.54 33.23 -8.69
N TYR A 237 1.61 33.24 -7.89
CA TYR A 237 2.90 32.63 -8.24
C TYR A 237 3.20 31.36 -7.45
N TYR A 238 3.65 30.33 -8.18
CA TYR A 238 4.10 29.06 -7.63
C TYR A 238 5.47 28.72 -8.22
N ILE A 239 6.35 28.14 -7.40
CA ILE A 239 7.66 27.66 -7.85
C ILE A 239 7.76 26.15 -7.72
N LYS A 240 8.30 25.51 -8.74
CA LYS A 240 8.65 24.09 -8.75
C LYS A 240 10.15 23.98 -8.93
N ALA A 241 10.83 23.30 -8.02
CA ALA A 241 12.29 23.19 -8.05
C ALA A 241 12.72 21.72 -8.09
N ILE A 242 13.75 21.44 -8.90
CA ILE A 242 14.44 20.16 -8.96
C ILE A 242 15.94 20.41 -8.77
N PRO A 243 16.69 19.54 -8.09
CA PRO A 243 18.12 19.70 -7.97
C PRO A 243 18.79 19.48 -9.34
N ALA A 244 19.83 20.28 -9.64
CA ALA A 244 20.61 20.13 -10.87
C ALA A 244 21.61 18.95 -10.79
N GLY A 245 21.75 18.34 -9.61
CA GLY A 245 22.52 17.13 -9.38
C GLY A 245 22.14 16.47 -8.06
N GLU A 246 23.04 15.70 -7.44
CA GLU A 246 22.76 14.97 -6.20
C GLU A 246 22.98 15.79 -4.92
N THR A 247 23.73 16.90 -5.03
CA THR A 247 24.14 17.75 -3.92
C THR A 247 23.69 19.19 -4.14
N ALA A 248 23.48 19.92 -3.05
CA ALA A 248 22.86 21.26 -3.09
C ALA A 248 23.75 22.32 -3.79
N ASP A 249 25.06 22.15 -3.73
CA ASP A 249 26.09 22.99 -4.36
C ASP A 249 26.05 22.95 -5.90
N GLN A 250 25.53 21.87 -6.48
CA GLN A 250 25.33 21.78 -7.93
C GLN A 250 24.20 22.70 -8.43
N GLY A 251 23.42 23.26 -7.50
CA GLY A 251 22.35 24.21 -7.75
C GLY A 251 20.99 23.54 -8.03
N PHE A 252 20.02 24.38 -8.37
CA PHE A 252 18.62 24.02 -8.57
C PHE A 252 18.14 24.55 -9.90
N LEU A 253 17.39 23.72 -10.64
CA LEU A 253 16.58 24.18 -11.76
C LEU A 253 15.18 24.45 -11.22
N TYR A 254 14.62 25.61 -11.55
CA TYR A 254 13.29 25.98 -11.10
C TYR A 254 12.41 26.45 -12.24
N GLN A 255 11.12 26.20 -12.08
CA GLN A 255 10.05 26.70 -12.91
C GLN A 255 9.18 27.63 -12.08
N LEU A 256 9.06 28.88 -12.52
CA LEU A 256 8.14 29.86 -11.96
C LEU A 256 6.87 29.88 -12.80
N HIS A 257 5.76 29.49 -12.18
CA HIS A 257 4.44 29.47 -12.77
C HIS A 257 3.64 30.68 -12.29
N HIS A 258 2.87 31.28 -13.19
CA HIS A 258 1.86 32.29 -12.85
C HIS A 258 0.49 31.73 -13.22
N ARG A 259 -0.50 31.88 -12.34
CA ARG A 259 -1.83 31.27 -12.47
C ARG A 259 -2.53 31.55 -13.80
N GLU A 260 -2.30 32.71 -14.40
CA GLU A 260 -2.90 33.12 -15.67
C GLU A 260 -2.00 32.89 -16.91
N ARG A 261 -0.71 32.60 -16.72
CA ARG A 261 0.21 32.37 -17.85
C ARG A 261 0.35 30.89 -18.12
N LYS A 262 0.23 30.50 -19.39
CA LYS A 262 0.37 29.10 -19.81
C LYS A 262 1.82 28.59 -19.81
N GLN A 263 2.80 29.46 -19.99
CA GLN A 263 4.21 29.06 -20.04
C GLN A 263 4.94 29.50 -18.76
N PRO A 264 5.63 28.57 -18.07
CA PRO A 264 6.46 28.92 -16.93
C PRO A 264 7.77 29.55 -17.37
N PHE A 265 8.30 30.45 -16.53
CA PHE A 265 9.68 30.88 -16.64
C PHE A 265 10.59 29.80 -16.06
N ILE A 266 11.68 29.47 -16.75
CA ILE A 266 12.65 28.46 -16.31
C ILE A 266 13.96 29.17 -15.98
N GLY A 267 14.50 28.89 -14.80
CA GLY A 267 15.77 29.44 -14.34
C GLY A 267 16.64 28.41 -13.64
N ARG A 268 17.86 28.83 -13.33
CA ARG A 268 18.81 28.11 -12.48
C ARG A 268 19.17 29.01 -11.31
N ALA A 269 19.27 28.44 -10.12
CA ALA A 269 19.72 29.13 -8.91
C ALA A 269 20.77 28.29 -8.19
N ASN A 270 21.76 28.96 -7.61
CA ASN A 270 22.74 28.33 -6.74
C ASN A 270 22.21 28.20 -5.31
N LEU A 271 22.90 27.43 -4.49
CA LEU A 271 22.62 27.33 -3.06
C LEU A 271 22.70 28.71 -2.41
N ASN A 272 21.68 29.07 -1.63
CA ASN A 272 21.54 30.35 -0.96
C ASN A 272 21.51 31.57 -1.89
N GLU A 273 21.28 31.39 -3.19
CA GLU A 273 21.06 32.51 -4.11
C GLU A 273 19.64 33.07 -3.92
N GLN A 274 19.53 34.38 -3.72
CA GLN A 274 18.23 35.04 -3.59
C GLN A 274 17.64 35.35 -4.97
N ILE A 275 16.53 34.69 -5.29
CA ILE A 275 15.78 34.89 -6.53
C ILE A 275 14.72 35.94 -6.26
N ASN A 276 14.88 37.13 -6.86
CA ASN A 276 13.92 38.22 -6.74
C ASN A 276 12.75 38.02 -7.70
N LEU A 277 11.53 38.13 -7.18
CA LEU A 277 10.27 37.96 -7.89
C LEU A 277 9.39 39.20 -7.69
N PRO A 278 8.36 39.42 -8.54
CA PRO A 278 7.52 40.62 -8.45
C PRO A 278 6.83 40.79 -7.09
N GLU A 279 6.46 39.69 -6.42
CA GLU A 279 5.72 39.70 -5.15
C GLU A 279 6.53 39.17 -3.96
N GLY A 280 7.85 38.99 -4.11
CA GLY A 280 8.70 38.48 -3.03
C GLY A 280 10.06 38.00 -3.50
N SER A 281 10.72 37.17 -2.68
CA SER A 281 11.95 36.48 -3.07
C SER A 281 11.94 35.04 -2.56
N VAL A 282 12.66 34.18 -3.28
CA VAL A 282 12.82 32.77 -2.91
C VAL A 282 14.30 32.46 -2.86
N GLN A 283 14.69 31.67 -1.86
CA GLN A 283 16.05 31.19 -1.70
C GLN A 283 16.00 29.70 -1.37
N PHE A 284 16.82 28.91 -2.04
CA PHE A 284 17.01 27.49 -1.71
C PHE A 284 18.16 27.36 -0.73
N SER A 285 17.91 26.75 0.42
CA SER A 285 18.86 26.71 1.55
C SER A 285 19.51 25.35 1.76
N ALA A 286 18.85 24.25 1.38
CA ALA A 286 19.41 22.92 1.49
C ALA A 286 18.73 21.91 0.54
N LEU A 287 19.44 20.80 0.33
CA LEU A 287 18.93 19.61 -0.35
C LEU A 287 19.13 18.41 0.57
N LYS A 288 18.03 17.76 0.97
CA LYS A 288 18.09 16.62 1.88
C LYS A 288 17.59 15.36 1.17
N LYS A 289 18.42 14.31 1.12
CA LYS A 289 17.97 13.00 0.62
C LYS A 289 16.88 12.43 1.54
N PHE A 290 15.86 11.82 0.97
CA PHE A 290 14.85 11.07 1.69
C PHE A 290 14.67 9.68 1.08
N THR A 291 14.22 8.76 1.92
CA THR A 291 13.82 7.41 1.51
C THR A 291 12.32 7.26 1.65
N GLY A 292 11.69 6.63 0.67
CA GLY A 292 10.28 6.31 0.67
C GLY A 292 10.05 4.92 1.23
N LEU A 293 9.34 4.86 2.34
CA LEU A 293 9.08 3.66 3.11
C LEU A 293 7.59 3.35 3.11
N GLN A 294 7.24 2.14 2.70
CA GLN A 294 5.90 1.61 2.87
C GLN A 294 5.85 0.75 4.13
N VAL A 295 5.10 1.20 5.11
CA VAL A 295 4.86 0.48 6.36
C VAL A 295 3.54 -0.27 6.22
N LYS A 296 3.56 -1.60 6.38
CA LYS A 296 2.39 -2.46 6.27
C LYS A 296 2.29 -3.41 7.46
N SER A 297 1.14 -3.45 8.12
CA SER A 297 0.78 -4.45 9.13
C SER A 297 -0.45 -5.20 8.66
N ASP A 298 -0.38 -6.53 8.60
CA ASP A 298 -1.45 -7.38 8.08
C ASP A 298 -1.54 -8.70 8.86
N PRO A 299 -2.44 -8.79 9.87
CA PRO A 299 -2.58 -9.99 10.69
C PRO A 299 -3.29 -11.15 9.98
N GLY A 300 -3.95 -10.90 8.84
CA GLY A 300 -4.67 -11.93 8.09
C GLY A 300 -3.75 -12.78 7.20
N VAL A 301 -2.60 -12.24 6.78
CA VAL A 301 -1.65 -12.94 5.90
C VAL A 301 -1.20 -14.32 6.43
N PRO A 302 -0.78 -14.48 7.70
CA PRO A 302 -0.44 -15.81 8.23
C PRO A 302 -1.61 -16.80 8.17
N VAL A 303 -2.84 -16.34 8.42
CA VAL A 303 -4.06 -17.17 8.35
C VAL A 303 -4.30 -17.63 6.92
N VAL A 304 -4.19 -16.73 5.93
CA VAL A 304 -4.30 -17.07 4.51
C VAL A 304 -3.28 -18.15 4.11
N TRP A 305 -2.01 -17.99 4.51
CA TRP A 305 -0.97 -18.99 4.22
C TRP A 305 -1.27 -20.35 4.85
N SER A 306 -1.81 -20.39 6.07
CA SER A 306 -2.24 -21.64 6.69
C SER A 306 -3.36 -22.32 5.89
N GLY A 307 -4.31 -21.55 5.37
CA GLY A 307 -5.37 -22.04 4.50
C GLY A 307 -4.84 -22.59 3.17
N PHE A 308 -3.85 -21.94 2.55
CA PHE A 308 -3.19 -22.47 1.35
C PHE A 308 -2.46 -23.79 1.59
N MET A 309 -1.81 -23.95 2.75
CA MET A 309 -1.17 -25.21 3.13
C MET A 309 -2.22 -26.32 3.31
N LEU A 310 -3.35 -26.01 3.95
CA LEU A 310 -4.48 -26.93 4.08
C LEU A 310 -5.08 -27.31 2.72
N LEU A 311 -5.27 -26.36 1.81
CA LEU A 311 -5.75 -26.65 0.45
C LEU A 311 -4.81 -27.59 -0.30
N THR A 312 -3.52 -27.31 -0.24
CA THR A 312 -2.49 -28.12 -0.91
C THR A 312 -2.50 -29.54 -0.34
N GLY A 313 -2.43 -29.69 0.98
CA GLY A 313 -2.50 -31.00 1.65
C GLY A 313 -3.82 -31.75 1.38
N GLY A 314 -4.95 -31.05 1.41
CA GLY A 314 -6.27 -31.61 1.10
C GLY A 314 -6.38 -32.12 -0.34
N LEU A 315 -5.76 -31.42 -1.30
CA LEU A 315 -5.68 -31.87 -2.69
C LEU A 315 -4.86 -33.15 -2.81
N PHE A 316 -3.70 -33.23 -2.15
CA PHE A 316 -2.88 -34.44 -2.13
C PHE A 316 -3.64 -35.63 -1.56
N VAL A 317 -4.31 -35.46 -0.41
CA VAL A 317 -5.13 -36.51 0.20
C VAL A 317 -6.24 -36.97 -0.73
N LYS A 318 -6.90 -36.03 -1.42
CA LYS A 318 -7.99 -36.36 -2.36
C LYS A 318 -7.51 -37.13 -3.60
N LEU A 319 -6.32 -36.82 -4.13
CA LEU A 319 -5.81 -37.45 -5.35
C LEU A 319 -5.11 -38.78 -5.10
N TYR A 320 -4.47 -38.94 -3.93
CA TYR A 320 -3.57 -40.07 -3.65
C TYR A 320 -3.95 -40.89 -2.42
N GLY A 321 -4.79 -40.38 -1.50
CA GLY A 321 -5.06 -41.04 -0.22
C GLY A 321 -5.79 -42.38 -0.34
N GLY A 322 -6.58 -42.60 -1.39
CA GLY A 322 -7.34 -43.83 -1.63
C GLY A 322 -6.66 -44.86 -2.53
N LYS A 323 -5.48 -44.56 -3.08
CA LYS A 323 -4.76 -45.50 -3.96
C LYS A 323 -3.90 -46.45 -3.11
N LYS A 324 -4.47 -47.62 -2.81
CA LYS A 324 -3.71 -48.86 -2.59
C LYS A 324 -3.83 -49.71 -3.84
#